data_AF-A0A6C0HCP6-F1
#
_entry.id   AF-A0A6C0HCP6-F1
#
_cell.length_a   1.000
_cell.length_b   1.000
_cell.length_c   1.000
_cell.angle_alpha   90.00
_cell.angle_beta   90.00
_cell.angle_gamma   90.00
#
_symmetry.space_group_name_H-M   'P 1'
#
loop_
_entity.id
_entity.type
_entity.pdbx_description
1 polymer ?
#
loop_
_entity_poly.entity_id
_entity_poly.type
_entity_poly.pdbx_seq_one_letter_code
_entity_poly.pdbx_strand_id
1 'polypeptide(L)'
;MQPRFDFVFSYWIFIWFLLYHFQIITYNPKAGLAIALFTNIIMLFLMISYKNSYHYILLFSLIQLCIKIIPLWSLRNTTIHNKDIMATIILFIIYNIWLEINHENMVHLSKIGYQAVKDNKINTPIIYWIDKLLIQHPK
;
A
#
# COMPACT_ATOMS: atom_id res chain seq x y z
N MET A 1 -4.53 -8.06 17.07
CA MET A 1 -5.26 -8.44 15.83
C MET A 1 -4.25 -8.67 14.74
N GLN A 2 -4.44 -9.72 13.93
CA GLN A 2 -3.62 -9.87 12.72
C GLN A 2 -4.01 -8.78 11.72
N PRO A 3 -3.04 -8.05 11.16
CA PRO A 3 -3.32 -7.03 10.16
C PRO A 3 -3.88 -7.67 8.87
N ARG A 4 -5.05 -7.20 8.42
CA ARG A 4 -5.77 -7.70 7.25
C ARG A 4 -5.24 -7.08 5.96
N PHE A 5 -4.90 -7.92 4.97
CA PHE A 5 -4.36 -7.48 3.67
C PHE A 5 -5.38 -6.66 2.87
N ASP A 6 -6.64 -7.07 2.90
CA ASP A 6 -7.72 -6.44 2.14
C ASP A 6 -8.05 -5.02 2.63
N PHE A 7 -7.61 -4.62 3.82
CA PHE A 7 -7.79 -3.25 4.35
C PHE A 7 -6.67 -2.28 3.93
N VAL A 8 -5.78 -2.70 3.04
CA VAL A 8 -4.70 -1.86 2.53
C VAL A 8 -4.97 -1.53 1.08
N PHE A 9 -5.47 -0.32 0.80
CA PHE A 9 -5.80 0.13 -0.56
C PHE A 9 -4.63 -0.01 -1.56
N SER A 10 -3.39 0.15 -1.10
CA SER A 10 -2.20 -0.07 -1.95
C SER A 10 -2.11 -1.50 -2.52
N TYR A 11 -2.64 -2.51 -1.82
CA TYR A 11 -2.65 -3.89 -2.31
C TYR A 11 -3.71 -4.09 -3.39
N TRP A 12 -4.85 -3.39 -3.29
CA TRP A 12 -5.86 -3.38 -4.36
C TRP A 12 -5.30 -2.78 -5.65
N ILE A 13 -4.58 -1.65 -5.54
CA ILE A 13 -3.90 -1.03 -6.68
C ILE A 13 -2.82 -1.96 -7.26
N PHE A 14 -2.12 -2.72 -6.42
CA PHE A 14 -1.12 -3.67 -6.88
C PHE A 14 -1.72 -4.86 -7.62
N ILE A 15 -2.83 -5.43 -7.12
CA ILE A 15 -3.59 -6.45 -7.83
C ILE A 15 -4.09 -5.89 -9.17
N TRP A 16 -4.63 -4.67 -9.16
CA TRP A 16 -5.04 -3.98 -10.38
C TRP A 16 -3.88 -3.84 -11.39
N PHE A 17 -2.68 -3.53 -10.90
CA PHE A 17 -1.48 -3.53 -11.72
C PHE A 17 -1.13 -4.88 -12.32
N LEU A 18 -1.19 -5.97 -11.54
CA LEU A 18 -0.93 -7.30 -12.07
C LEU A 18 -1.93 -7.65 -13.18
N LEU A 19 -3.22 -7.37 -12.98
CA LEU A 19 -4.25 -7.59 -13.99
C LEU A 19 -3.97 -6.81 -15.28
N TYR A 20 -3.55 -5.55 -15.16
CA TYR A 20 -3.17 -4.73 -16.32
C TYR A 20 -1.90 -5.25 -17.00
N HIS A 21 -0.87 -5.63 -16.22
CA HIS A 21 0.41 -6.12 -16.73
C HIS A 21 0.25 -7.43 -17.51
N PHE A 22 -0.61 -8.34 -17.03
CA PHE A 22 -0.97 -9.58 -17.72
C PHE A 22 -2.04 -9.40 -18.82
N GLN A 23 -2.38 -8.15 -19.16
CA GLN A 23 -3.34 -7.81 -20.22
C GLN A 23 -4.76 -8.38 -20.01
N ILE A 24 -5.13 -8.72 -18.77
CA ILE A 24 -6.48 -9.17 -18.42
C ILE A 24 -7.48 -8.00 -18.50
N ILE A 25 -7.00 -6.79 -18.23
CA ILE A 25 -7.77 -5.55 -18.29
C ILE A 25 -6.99 -4.48 -19.03
N THR A 26 -7.69 -3.45 -19.49
CA THR A 26 -7.11 -2.39 -20.34
C THR A 26 -6.93 -1.05 -19.62
N TYR A 27 -7.37 -0.92 -18.37
CA TYR A 27 -7.31 0.32 -17.59
C TYR A 27 -5.98 0.43 -16.85
N ASN A 28 -5.26 1.53 -17.08
CA ASN A 28 -3.90 1.72 -16.59
C ASN A 28 -3.89 2.18 -15.11
N PRO A 29 -3.21 1.46 -14.19
CA PRO A 29 -3.16 1.78 -12.77
C PRO A 29 -2.17 2.90 -12.40
N LYS A 30 -1.43 3.47 -13.37
CA LYS A 30 -0.32 4.41 -13.13
C LYS A 30 -0.70 5.58 -12.23
N ALA A 31 -1.88 6.16 -12.40
CA ALA A 31 -2.36 7.26 -11.56
C ALA A 31 -2.57 6.82 -10.10
N GLY A 32 -3.26 5.69 -9.89
CA GLY A 32 -3.46 5.12 -8.55
C GLY A 32 -2.14 4.77 -7.86
N LEU A 33 -1.21 4.17 -8.59
CA LEU A 33 0.14 3.85 -8.09
C LEU A 33 0.92 5.12 -7.68
N ALA A 34 0.84 6.20 -8.46
CA ALA A 34 1.51 7.45 -8.16
C ALA A 34 0.96 8.10 -6.89
N ILE A 35 -0.37 8.15 -6.74
CA ILE A 35 -1.04 8.66 -5.52
C ILE A 35 -0.63 7.81 -4.31
N ALA A 36 -0.64 6.48 -4.44
CA ALA A 36 -0.25 5.57 -3.37
C ALA A 36 1.24 5.66 -3.02
N LEU A 37 2.12 6.02 -3.97
CA LEU A 37 3.52 6.27 -3.69
C LEU A 37 3.68 7.57 -2.89
N PHE A 38 3.00 8.64 -3.31
CA PHE A 38 3.04 9.94 -2.62
C PHE A 38 2.64 9.84 -1.15
N THR A 39 1.52 9.17 -0.84
CA THR A 39 1.06 8.99 0.55
C THR A 39 2.07 8.22 1.41
N ASN A 40 2.80 7.28 0.81
CA ASN A 40 3.81 6.52 1.54
C ASN A 40 5.16 7.23 1.68
N ILE A 41 5.47 8.20 0.82
CA ILE A 41 6.60 9.11 1.05
C ILE A 41 6.33 9.94 2.31
N ILE A 42 5.10 10.43 2.48
CA ILE A 42 4.68 11.12 3.71
C ILE A 42 4.82 10.19 4.92
N MET A 43 4.34 8.94 4.81
CA MET A 43 4.47 7.96 5.89
C MET A 43 5.94 7.66 6.24
N LEU A 44 6.81 7.51 5.24
CA LEU A 44 8.24 7.29 5.45
C LEU A 44 8.88 8.46 6.21
N PHE A 45 8.53 9.70 5.84
CA PHE A 45 9.01 10.88 6.54
C PHE A 45 8.56 10.91 8.01
N LEU A 46 7.31 10.50 8.28
CA LEU A 46 6.80 10.36 9.65
C LEU A 46 7.58 9.29 10.43
N MET A 47 7.84 8.13 9.83
CA MET A 47 8.63 7.06 10.47
C MET A 47 10.05 7.51 10.84
N ILE A 48 10.69 8.30 9.98
CA ILE A 48 12.02 8.88 10.25
C ILE A 48 11.92 9.90 11.39
N SER A 49 10.90 10.76 11.37
CA SER A 49 10.69 11.81 12.37
C SER A 49 10.38 11.25 13.76
N TYR A 50 9.62 10.17 13.85
CA TYR A 50 9.32 9.46 15.10
C TYR A 50 10.41 8.47 15.52
N LYS A 51 11.54 8.42 14.81
CA LYS A 51 12.70 7.56 15.11
C LYS A 51 12.32 6.08 15.23
N ASN A 52 11.47 5.62 14.31
CA ASN A 52 11.13 4.20 14.20
C ASN A 52 12.38 3.36 13.99
N SER A 53 12.31 2.07 14.34
CA SER A 53 13.46 1.18 14.23
C SER A 53 13.97 1.09 12.78
N TYR A 54 15.30 1.01 12.62
CA TYR A 54 15.93 0.86 11.30
C TYR A 54 15.40 -0.35 10.54
N HIS A 55 15.16 -1.46 11.25
CA HIS A 55 14.56 -2.66 10.68
C HIS A 55 13.18 -2.38 10.07
N TYR A 56 12.30 -1.68 10.80
CA TYR A 56 10.97 -1.34 10.30
C TYR A 56 11.03 -0.40 9.09
N ILE A 57 11.87 0.63 9.14
CA ILE A 57 12.04 1.58 8.02
C ILE A 57 12.58 0.86 6.76
N LEU A 58 13.53 -0.07 6.94
CA LEU A 58 14.09 -0.85 5.85
C LEU A 58 13.03 -1.76 5.21
N LEU A 59 12.31 -2.55 6.00
CA LEU A 59 11.25 -3.43 5.50
C LEU A 59 10.14 -2.65 4.80
N PHE A 60 9.74 -1.51 5.38
CA PHE A 60 8.77 -0.61 4.75
C PHE A 60 9.27 -0.15 3.39
N SER A 61 10.50 0.37 3.30
CA SER A 61 11.08 0.86 2.06
C SER A 61 11.17 -0.22 0.99
N LEU A 62 11.59 -1.45 1.34
CA LEU A 62 11.67 -2.57 0.41
C LEU A 62 10.31 -2.95 -0.18
N ILE A 63 9.27 -3.04 0.66
CA ILE A 63 7.92 -3.38 0.20
C ILE A 63 7.37 -2.27 -0.72
N GLN A 64 7.62 -1.01 -0.38
CA GLN A 64 7.21 0.11 -1.22
C GLN A 64 7.91 0.09 -2.58
N LEU A 65 9.16 -0.34 -2.62
CA LEU A 65 9.91 -0.53 -3.85
C LEU A 65 9.24 -1.60 -4.73
N CYS A 66 8.93 -2.76 -4.17
CA CYS A 66 8.29 -3.87 -4.88
C CYS A 66 6.86 -3.57 -5.35
N ILE A 67 6.03 -2.99 -4.48
CA ILE A 67 4.59 -2.83 -4.72
C ILE A 67 4.28 -1.59 -5.56
N LYS A 68 5.18 -0.60 -5.60
CA LYS A 68 4.89 0.69 -6.24
C LYS A 68 5.96 1.16 -7.19
N ILE A 69 7.22 1.21 -6.76
CA ILE A 69 8.30 1.79 -7.58
C ILE A 69 8.55 0.91 -8.81
N ILE A 70 8.68 -0.41 -8.66
CA ILE A 70 8.85 -1.34 -9.80
C ILE A 70 7.64 -1.26 -10.75
N PRO A 71 6.38 -1.38 -10.27
CA PRO A 71 5.20 -1.18 -11.12
C PRO A 71 5.18 0.15 -11.86
N LEU A 72 5.43 1.27 -11.18
CA LEU A 72 5.46 2.59 -11.84
C LEU A 72 6.56 2.67 -12.90
N TRP A 73 7.74 2.12 -12.62
CA TRP A 73 8.84 2.09 -13.57
C TRP A 73 8.50 1.24 -14.80
N SER A 74 7.77 0.13 -14.63
CA SER A 74 7.28 -0.68 -15.75
C SER A 74 6.26 0.07 -16.62
N LEU A 75 5.49 0.99 -16.03
CA LEU A 75 4.48 1.82 -16.70
C LEU A 75 5.01 3.18 -17.17
N ARG A 76 6.31 3.46 -17.06
CA ARG A 76 6.87 4.79 -17.32
C ARG A 76 6.54 5.34 -18.71
N ASN A 77 6.55 4.46 -19.72
CA ASN A 77 6.28 4.81 -21.13
C ASN A 77 4.80 4.73 -21.52
N THR A 78 3.90 4.45 -20.57
CA THR A 78 2.46 4.42 -20.82
C THR A 78 1.82 5.79 -20.57
N THR A 79 0.90 6.18 -21.44
CA THR A 79 0.11 7.41 -21.30
C THR A 79 -1.12 7.15 -20.43
N ILE A 80 -1.42 8.08 -19.53
CA ILE A 80 -2.63 8.06 -18.70
C ILE A 80 -3.76 8.69 -19.50
N HIS A 81 -4.89 8.00 -19.62
CA HIS A 81 -6.09 8.50 -20.26
C HIS A 81 -7.20 8.77 -19.22
N ASN A 82 -8.22 9.55 -19.59
CA ASN A 82 -9.32 9.88 -18.68
C ASN A 82 -10.07 8.64 -18.16
N LYS A 83 -10.18 7.59 -18.97
CA LYS A 83 -10.77 6.31 -18.54
C LYS A 83 -9.98 5.64 -17.40
N ASP A 84 -8.68 5.86 -17.33
CA ASP A 84 -7.80 5.28 -16.30
C ASP A 84 -7.97 6.03 -14.97
N ILE A 85 -8.15 7.35 -15.06
CA ILE A 85 -8.52 8.18 -13.90
C ILE A 85 -9.90 7.76 -13.38
N MET A 86 -10.87 7.57 -14.27
CA MET A 86 -12.21 7.10 -13.89
C MET A 86 -12.15 5.71 -13.23
N ALA A 87 -11.36 4.78 -13.79
CA ALA A 87 -11.15 3.47 -13.19
C ALA A 87 -10.54 3.57 -11.78
N THR A 88 -9.61 4.52 -11.55
CA THR A 88 -9.04 4.77 -10.22
C THR A 88 -10.11 5.24 -9.23
N ILE A 89 -10.99 6.15 -9.64
CA ILE A 89 -12.10 6.66 -8.81
C ILE A 89 -13.09 5.53 -8.48
N ILE A 90 -13.48 4.74 -9.49
CA ILE A 90 -14.39 3.60 -9.31
C ILE A 90 -13.78 2.59 -8.34
N LEU A 91 -12.51 2.23 -8.52
CA LEU A 91 -11.82 1.30 -7.62
C LEU A 91 -11.77 1.84 -6.18
N PHE A 92 -11.57 3.13 -6.00
CA PHE A 92 -11.60 3.77 -4.69
C PHE A 92 -13.00 3.71 -4.05
N ILE A 93 -14.07 3.92 -4.82
CA ILE A 93 -15.44 3.79 -4.33
C ILE A 93 -15.72 2.33 -3.90
N ILE A 94 -15.38 1.36 -4.75
CA ILE A 94 -15.54 -0.08 -4.45
C ILE A 94 -14.80 -0.44 -3.16
N TYR A 95 -13.57 0.06 -2.99
CA TYR A 95 -12.79 -0.16 -1.79
C TYR A 95 -13.46 0.41 -0.53
N ASN A 96 -14.00 1.63 -0.58
CA ASN A 96 -14.71 2.20 0.57
C ASN A 96 -15.99 1.43 0.91
N ILE A 97 -16.73 0.95 -0.10
CA ILE A 97 -17.90 0.07 0.11
C ILE A 97 -17.46 -1.24 0.78
N TRP A 98 -16.34 -1.84 0.34
CA TRP A 98 -15.78 -3.03 0.96
C TRP A 98 -15.44 -2.81 2.43
N LEU A 99 -14.82 -1.68 2.77
CA LEU A 99 -14.54 -1.32 4.16
C LEU A 99 -15.83 -1.19 4.98
N GLU A 100 -16.84 -0.49 4.45
CA GLU A 100 -18.11 -0.28 5.13
C GLU A 100 -18.82 -1.61 5.44
N ILE A 101 -18.84 -2.55 4.48
CA ILE A 101 -19.37 -3.91 4.68
C ILE A 101 -18.64 -4.65 5.80
N ASN A 102 -17.36 -4.34 6.01
CA ASN A 102 -16.53 -4.91 7.08
C ASN A 102 -16.51 -4.05 8.36
N HIS A 103 -17.42 -3.06 8.49
CA HIS A 103 -17.51 -2.13 9.63
C HIS A 103 -16.23 -1.31 9.86
N GLU A 104 -15.52 -0.98 8.78
CA GLU A 104 -14.29 -0.21 8.79
C GLU A 104 -14.40 1.01 7.88
N ASN A 105 -13.50 1.98 8.06
CA ASN A 105 -13.39 3.12 7.14
C ASN A 105 -11.95 3.62 7.03
N MET A 106 -11.67 4.34 5.94
CA MET A 106 -10.32 4.79 5.63
C MET A 106 -9.74 5.73 6.70
N VAL A 107 -10.57 6.55 7.36
CA VAL A 107 -10.13 7.47 8.40
C VAL A 107 -9.66 6.71 9.63
N HIS A 108 -10.43 5.70 10.06
CA HIS A 108 -10.07 4.83 11.18
C HIS A 108 -8.78 4.07 10.89
N LEU A 109 -8.68 3.43 9.73
CA LEU A 109 -7.47 2.73 9.30
C LEU A 109 -6.24 3.64 9.21
N SER A 110 -6.42 4.89 8.75
CA SER A 110 -5.34 5.88 8.70
C SER A 110 -4.88 6.32 10.09
N LYS A 111 -5.81 6.47 11.05
CA LYS A 111 -5.49 6.76 12.46
C LYS A 111 -4.70 5.62 13.10
N ILE A 112 -5.11 4.37 12.87
CA ILE A 112 -4.37 3.18 13.33
C ILE A 112 -2.97 3.15 12.70
N GLY A 113 -2.88 3.43 11.40
CA GLY A 113 -1.64 3.61 10.64
C GLY A 113 -0.66 4.56 11.33
N TYR A 114 -1.13 5.79 11.54
CA TYR A 114 -0.37 6.86 12.18
C TYR A 114 0.05 6.51 13.62
N GLN A 115 -0.88 6.01 14.44
CA GLN A 115 -0.59 5.67 15.83
C GLN A 115 0.46 4.55 15.92
N ALA A 116 0.40 3.55 15.05
CA ALA A 116 1.41 2.50 15.02
C ALA A 116 2.80 3.02 14.64
N VAL A 117 2.88 3.95 13.68
CA VAL A 117 4.14 4.62 13.37
C VAL A 117 4.66 5.38 14.58
N LYS A 118 3.82 6.18 15.24
CA LYS A 118 4.19 6.93 16.46
C LYS A 118 4.68 6.01 17.60
N ASP A 119 4.05 4.85 17.75
CA ASP A 119 4.38 3.88 18.79
C ASP A 119 5.51 2.91 18.37
N ASN A 120 6.09 3.08 17.17
CA ASN A 120 7.08 2.18 16.57
C ASN A 120 6.62 0.71 16.53
N LYS A 121 5.33 0.50 16.24
CA LYS A 121 4.70 -0.82 16.12
C LYS A 121 4.45 -1.15 14.65
N ILE A 122 4.81 -2.37 14.27
CA ILE A 122 4.51 -2.89 12.94
C ILE A 122 3.02 -3.27 12.88
N ASN A 123 2.27 -2.62 11.98
CA ASN A 123 0.84 -2.89 11.76
C ASN A 123 0.50 -3.21 10.30
N THR A 124 1.49 -3.19 9.41
CA THR A 124 1.30 -3.38 7.98
C THR A 124 1.38 -4.88 7.67
N PRO A 125 0.37 -5.49 7.00
CA PRO A 125 0.23 -6.94 6.89
C PRO A 125 1.49 -7.67 6.38
N ILE A 126 2.06 -7.20 5.26
CA ILE A 126 3.25 -7.84 4.69
C ILE A 126 4.46 -7.70 5.62
N ILE A 127 4.68 -6.53 6.23
CA ILE A 127 5.81 -6.30 7.15
C ILE A 127 5.65 -7.20 8.38
N TYR A 128 4.45 -7.23 8.97
CA TYR A 128 4.15 -8.07 10.12
C TYR A 128 4.43 -9.54 9.84
N TRP A 129 4.06 -10.03 8.66
CA TRP A 129 4.30 -11.41 8.28
C TRP A 129 5.80 -11.71 8.07
N ILE A 130 6.53 -10.83 7.40
CA ILE A 130 7.99 -10.97 7.19
C ILE A 130 8.75 -10.90 8.52
N ASP A 131 8.44 -9.91 9.37
CA ASP A 131 9.05 -9.72 10.69
C ASP A 131 8.85 -10.97 11.56
N LYS A 132 7.63 -11.54 11.57
CA LYS A 132 7.33 -12.78 12.29
C LYS A 132 8.17 -13.96 11.79
N LEU A 133 8.37 -14.10 10.47
CA LEU A 133 9.20 -15.17 9.91
C LEU A 133 10.68 -15.01 10.29
N LEU A 134 11.19 -13.78 10.35
CA LEU A 134 12.57 -13.49 10.71
C LEU A 134 12.84 -13.73 12.22
N ILE A 135 11.89 -13.37 13.09
CA ILE A 135 12.03 -13.53 14.55
C ILE A 135 11.84 -14.99 14.99
N GLN A 136 11.05 -15.79 14.27
CA GLN A 136 10.85 -17.21 14.59
C GLN A 136 12.04 -18.12 14.27
N HIS A 137 13.10 -17.59 13.64
CA HIS A 137 14.39 -18.24 13.50
C HIS A 137 15.48 -17.46 14.27
N PRO A 138 15.48 -17.51 15.63
CA PRO A 138 16.68 -17.11 16.33
C PRO A 138 17.80 -18.06 15.90
N LYS A 139 18.91 -17.49 15.41
CA LYS A 139 20.16 -18.22 15.28
C LYS A 139 20.59 -18.76 16.64
#